data_AF-A0A7X8IG13-F1
#
_entry.id   AF-A0A7X8IG13-F1
#
_cell.length_a   1.000
_cell.length_b   1.000
_cell.length_c   1.000
_cell.angle_alpha   90.00
_cell.angle_beta   90.00
_cell.angle_gamma   90.00
#
_symmetry.space_group_name_H-M   'P 1'
#
loop_
_entity.id
_entity.type
_entity.pdbx_description
1 polymer ?
#
loop_
_entity_poly.entity_id
_entity_poly.type
_entity_poly.pdbx_seq_one_letter_code
_entity_poly.pdbx_strand_id
1 'polypeptide(L)'
;MNYVFVKDSEGYVFKKLESEVTQDEKIISEKEYMKKSGLASYKKKFSHGGARKNAGRKQKFDSPLKFQIRVTKEEKDFLAYAREHNINYTDLMQM
;
A
#
# COMPACT_ATOMS: atom_id res chain seq x y z
N MET A 1 -0.85 9.56 -15.18
CA MET A 1 -1.37 10.02 -13.88
C MET A 1 -0.69 11.35 -13.55
N ASN A 2 -1.43 12.45 -13.57
CA ASN A 2 -0.90 13.78 -13.26
C ASN A 2 -0.91 13.99 -11.75
N TYR A 3 0.23 14.40 -11.22
CA TYR A 3 0.38 14.74 -9.81
C TYR A 3 0.46 16.25 -9.66
N VAL A 4 -0.20 16.76 -8.63
CA VAL A 4 -0.21 18.18 -8.27
C VAL A 4 0.28 18.36 -6.84
N PHE A 5 0.86 19.52 -6.58
CA PHE A 5 1.33 19.92 -5.26
C PHE A 5 0.27 20.81 -4.63
N VAL A 6 -0.14 20.48 -3.42
CA VAL A 6 -1.28 21.10 -2.77
C VAL A 6 -0.90 21.58 -1.38
N LYS A 7 -1.49 22.70 -0.96
CA LYS A 7 -1.36 23.28 0.36
C LYS A 7 -2.72 23.35 1.05
N ASP A 8 -2.79 22.85 2.27
CA ASP A 8 -3.98 22.92 3.12
C ASP A 8 -4.19 24.30 3.75
N SER A 9 -5.40 24.50 4.28
CA SER A 9 -5.77 25.62 5.15
C SER A 9 -4.85 25.75 6.36
N GLU A 10 -4.41 24.63 6.95
CA GLU A 10 -3.46 24.57 8.07
C GLU A 10 -2.00 24.87 7.65
N GLY A 11 -1.72 24.89 6.35
CA GLY A 11 -0.41 25.21 5.81
C GLY A 11 0.50 24.02 5.50
N TYR A 12 0.03 22.79 5.74
CA TYR A 12 0.70 21.56 5.33
C TYR A 12 0.73 21.42 3.81
N VAL A 13 1.75 20.71 3.30
CA VAL A 13 1.98 20.59 1.86
C VAL A 13 2.30 19.15 1.47
N PHE A 14 1.60 18.63 0.47
CA PHE A 14 1.74 17.24 0.00
C PHE A 14 1.60 17.14 -1.51
N LYS A 15 2.07 16.01 -2.04
CA LYS A 15 1.95 15.63 -3.45
C LYS A 15 0.89 14.56 -3.57
N LYS A 16 -0.12 14.79 -4.40
CA LYS A 16 -1.20 13.83 -4.63
C LYS A 16 -1.72 13.86 -6.06
N LEU A 17 -2.61 12.93 -6.38
CA LEU A 17 -3.23 12.87 -7.71
C LEU A 17 -4.20 14.04 -7.89
N GLU A 18 -4.30 14.51 -9.13
CA GLU A 18 -5.23 15.59 -9.50
C GLU A 18 -6.70 15.25 -9.18
N SER A 19 -7.07 13.97 -9.27
CA SER A 19 -8.40 13.46 -8.93
C SER A 19 -8.72 13.45 -7.44
N GLU A 20 -7.72 13.57 -6.58
CA GLU A 20 -7.87 13.47 -5.11
C GLU A 20 -7.85 14.86 -4.44
N VAL A 21 -7.81 15.93 -5.22
CA VAL A 21 -7.80 17.32 -4.72
C VAL A 21 -9.17 17.67 -4.16
N THR A 22 -9.19 18.13 -2.91
CA THR A 22 -10.38 18.61 -2.23
C THR A 22 -10.54 20.12 -2.47
N GLN A 23 -11.71 20.69 -2.16
CA GLN A 23 -11.98 22.10 -2.44
C GLN A 23 -11.24 23.07 -1.52
N ASP A 24 -10.89 22.63 -0.30
CA ASP A 24 -10.25 23.47 0.74
C ASP A 24 -8.74 23.66 0.52
N GLU A 25 -8.25 23.17 -0.59
CA GLU A 25 -6.86 22.84 -0.84
C GLU A 25 -6.36 23.64 -2.04
N LYS A 26 -5.24 24.35 -1.86
CA LYS A 26 -4.72 25.24 -2.89
C LYS A 26 -3.59 24.57 -3.66
N ILE A 27 -3.74 24.46 -4.97
CA ILE A 27 -2.66 24.03 -5.86
C ILE A 27 -1.54 25.07 -5.83
N ILE A 28 -0.31 24.62 -5.60
CA ILE A 28 0.88 25.46 -5.52
C ILE A 28 1.95 25.02 -6.53
N SER A 29 2.95 25.88 -6.73
CA SER A 29 4.11 25.54 -7.55
C SER A 29 5.05 24.54 -6.86
N GLU A 30 5.78 23.76 -7.66
CA GLU A 30 6.80 22.83 -7.15
C GLU A 30 7.91 23.53 -6.34
N LYS A 31 8.29 24.75 -6.74
CA LYS A 31 9.29 25.55 -6.01
C LYS A 31 8.82 25.87 -4.60
N GLU A 32 7.55 26.23 -4.45
CA GLU A 32 6.96 26.51 -3.15
C GLU A 32 6.84 25.24 -2.30
N TYR A 33 6.45 24.12 -2.92
CA TYR A 33 6.42 22.80 -2.28
C TYR A 33 7.80 22.41 -1.71
N MET A 34 8.86 22.52 -2.51
CA MET A 34 10.22 22.14 -2.10
C MET A 34 10.75 22.98 -0.93
N LYS A 35 10.35 24.26 -0.85
CA LYS A 35 10.73 25.14 0.24
C LYS A 35 9.98 24.80 1.53
N LYS A 36 8.67 24.57 1.46
CA LYS A 36 7.80 24.31 2.63
C LYS A 36 7.90 22.89 3.17
N SER A 37 8.04 21.89 2.31
CA SER A 37 8.19 20.47 2.71
C SER A 37 9.50 20.20 3.46
N GLY A 38 10.46 21.12 3.42
CA GLY A 38 11.78 20.93 4.04
C GLY A 38 12.68 19.95 3.28
N LEU A 39 12.24 19.37 2.16
CA LEU A 39 13.03 18.43 1.35
C LEU A 39 14.34 19.03 0.84
N ALA A 40 14.32 20.31 0.44
CA ALA A 40 15.54 21.01 0.00
C ALA A 40 16.57 21.13 1.13
N SER A 41 16.11 21.44 2.35
CA SER A 41 16.96 21.52 3.55
C SER A 41 17.46 20.14 3.95
N TYR A 42 16.58 19.13 3.91
CA TYR A 42 16.90 17.74 4.21
C TYR A 42 17.97 17.19 3.26
N LYS A 43 17.81 17.38 1.94
CA LYS A 43 18.79 16.97 0.93
C LYS A 43 20.16 17.63 1.10
N LYS A 44 20.18 18.90 1.55
CA LYS A 44 21.43 19.64 1.82
C LYS A 44 22.13 19.16 3.10
N LYS A 45 21.37 18.86 4.15
CA LYS A 45 21.91 18.44 5.45
C LYS A 45 22.26 16.95 5.53
N PHE A 46 21.47 16.11 4.86
CA PHE A 46 21.60 14.65 4.84
C PHE A 46 21.99 14.19 3.43
N SER A 47 23.15 14.63 2.96
CA SER A 47 23.72 14.20 1.66
C SER A 47 24.23 12.76 1.69
N HIS A 48 24.54 12.24 2.90
CA HIS A 48 25.07 10.91 3.13
C HIS A 48 24.20 10.18 4.17
N GLY A 49 23.83 8.93 3.89
CA GLY A 49 22.96 8.13 4.76
C GLY A 49 21.47 8.13 4.38
N GLY A 50 21.16 8.05 3.08
CA GLY A 50 19.78 7.81 2.63
C GLY A 50 19.22 6.48 3.14
N ALA A 51 17.89 6.36 3.16
CA ALA A 51 17.22 5.10 3.47
C ALA A 51 17.71 4.00 2.52
N ARG A 52 18.48 3.04 3.04
CA ARG A 52 18.93 1.87 2.28
C ARG A 52 17.71 1.12 1.69
N LYS A 53 17.90 0.40 0.59
CA LYS A 53 16.89 -0.54 0.09
C LYS A 53 16.52 -1.50 1.25
N ASN A 54 15.23 -1.59 1.59
CA ASN A 54 14.70 -2.29 2.78
C ASN A 54 14.90 -1.61 4.15
N ALA A 55 15.14 -0.30 4.19
CA ALA A 55 15.01 0.47 5.42
C ALA A 55 13.53 0.58 5.82
N GLY A 56 13.22 0.38 7.10
CA GLY A 56 11.85 0.35 7.61
C GLY A 56 11.37 -1.07 7.91
N ARG A 57 10.08 -1.19 8.24
CA ARG A 57 9.47 -2.48 8.58
C ARG A 57 9.33 -3.29 7.30
N LYS A 58 10.07 -4.42 7.20
CA LYS A 58 9.96 -5.33 6.05
C LYS A 58 8.50 -5.71 5.86
N GLN A 59 8.00 -5.58 4.63
CA GLN A 59 6.71 -6.08 4.24
C GLN A 59 6.71 -7.59 4.56
N LYS A 60 5.92 -8.00 5.55
CA LYS A 60 5.71 -9.42 5.82
C LYS A 60 5.04 -9.94 4.55
N PHE A 61 5.75 -10.82 3.83
CA PHE A 61 5.39 -11.54 2.61
C PHE A 61 3.98 -11.28 2.05
N ASP A 62 3.86 -11.02 0.74
CA ASP A 62 2.60 -10.76 0.02
C ASP A 62 1.50 -11.82 0.22
N SER A 63 1.85 -12.98 0.79
CA SER A 63 0.89 -13.94 1.34
C SER A 63 1.02 -13.99 2.87
N PRO A 64 -0.05 -13.72 3.64
CA PRO A 64 -0.03 -13.95 5.07
C PRO A 64 0.25 -15.43 5.37
N LEU A 65 0.88 -15.68 6.53
CA LEU A 65 1.09 -17.01 7.09
C LEU A 65 -0.16 -17.89 6.87
N LYS A 66 0.03 -19.05 6.24
CA LYS A 66 -0.98 -20.07 5.88
C LYS A 66 -2.28 -19.92 6.70
N PHE A 67 -3.36 -19.51 6.05
CA PHE A 67 -4.68 -19.42 6.69
C PHE A 67 -5.06 -20.80 7.25
N GLN A 68 -5.14 -20.91 8.57
CA GLN A 68 -5.67 -22.10 9.22
C GLN A 68 -7.17 -21.89 9.44
N ILE A 69 -7.99 -22.53 8.61
CA ILE A 69 -9.45 -22.52 8.76
C ILE A 69 -9.81 -23.65 9.73
N ARG A 70 -10.60 -23.34 10.76
CA ARG A 70 -11.22 -24.36 11.62
C ARG A 70 -12.44 -24.90 10.89
N VAL A 71 -12.44 -26.21 10.65
CA VAL A 71 -13.53 -26.94 10.02
C VAL A 71 -14.04 -28.02 10.98
N THR A 72 -15.29 -28.42 10.80
CA THR A 72 -15.88 -29.57 11.48
C THR A 72 -15.20 -30.88 11.04
N LYS A 73 -15.48 -31.99 11.76
CA LYS A 73 -14.89 -33.29 11.41
C LYS A 73 -15.35 -33.76 10.02
N GLU A 74 -16.62 -33.57 9.70
CA GLU A 74 -17.23 -33.98 8.43
C GLU A 74 -16.63 -33.21 7.25
N GLU A 75 -16.51 -31.89 7.36
CA GLU A 75 -15.85 -31.06 6.33
C GLU A 75 -14.38 -31.45 6.14
N LYS A 76 -13.68 -31.79 7.23
CA LYS A 76 -12.29 -32.25 7.15
C LYS A 76 -12.18 -33.56 6.38
N ASP A 77 -13.09 -34.50 6.63
CA ASP A 77 -13.12 -35.81 5.98
C ASP A 77 -13.51 -35.68 4.50
N PHE A 78 -14.45 -34.79 4.20
CA PHE A 78 -14.78 -34.42 2.82
C PHE A 78 -13.59 -33.82 2.05
N LEU A 79 -12.86 -32.88 2.66
CA LEU A 79 -11.66 -32.30 2.05
C LEU A 79 -10.56 -33.35 1.78
N ALA A 80 -10.45 -34.36 2.63
CA ALA A 80 -9.52 -35.47 2.43
C ALA A 80 -9.95 -36.32 1.23
N TYR A 81 -11.21 -36.77 1.21
CA TYR A 81 -11.81 -37.51 0.10
C TYR A 81 -11.63 -36.77 -1.24
N ALA A 82 -12.01 -35.49 -1.29
CA ALA A 82 -11.95 -34.72 -2.52
C ALA A 82 -10.51 -34.50 -3.03
N ARG A 83 -9.49 -34.51 -2.16
CA ARG A 83 -8.08 -34.52 -2.58
C ARG A 83 -7.65 -35.86 -3.16
N GLU A 84 -8.06 -36.96 -2.55
CA GLU A 84 -7.75 -38.32 -3.03
C GLU A 84 -8.38 -38.58 -4.41
N HIS A 85 -9.56 -38.01 -4.66
CA HIS A 85 -10.28 -38.14 -5.91
C HIS A 85 -9.99 -37.02 -6.93
N ASN A 86 -8.99 -36.17 -6.67
CA ASN A 86 -8.57 -35.06 -7.56
C ASN A 86 -9.73 -34.16 -8.00
N ILE A 87 -10.66 -33.88 -7.09
CA ILE A 87 -11.83 -33.05 -7.38
C ILE A 87 -11.37 -31.59 -7.53
N ASN A 88 -11.66 -30.99 -8.69
CA ASN A 88 -11.33 -29.59 -8.93
C ASN A 88 -12.39 -28.64 -8.35
N TYR A 89 -12.09 -28.07 -7.19
CA TYR A 89 -12.99 -27.14 -6.49
C TYR A 89 -13.28 -25.87 -7.30
N THR A 90 -12.32 -25.38 -8.10
CA THR A 90 -12.55 -24.15 -8.89
C THR A 90 -13.60 -24.35 -9.96
N ASP A 91 -13.70 -25.57 -10.50
CA ASP A 91 -14.64 -25.89 -11.57
C ASP A 91 -16.02 -26.19 -10.99
N LEU A 92 -16.09 -26.83 -9.81
CA LEU A 92 -17.34 -27.11 -9.10
C LEU A 92 -18.01 -25.87 -8.51
N MET A 93 -17.21 -24.90 -8.05
CA MET A 93 -17.69 -23.70 -7.37
C MET A 93 -17.76 -22.48 -8.29
N GLN A 94 -17.81 -22.68 -9.62
CA GLN A 94 -18.02 -21.58 -10.55
C GLN A 94 -19.38 -20.91 -10.28
N MET A 95 -19.32 -19.61 -9.96
CA MET A 95 -20.45 -18.69 -10.01
C MET A 95 -20.42 -17.91 -11.31
#